data_AF-A0A0D6T3X3-F1
#
_entry.id   AF-A0A0D6T3X3-F1
#
_cell.length_a   1.000
_cell.length_b   1.000
_cell.length_c   1.000
_cell.angle_alpha   90.00
_cell.angle_beta   90.00
_cell.angle_gamma   90.00
#
_symmetry.space_group_name_H-M   'P 1'
#
loop_
_entity.id
_entity.type
_entity.pdbx_description
1 polymer ?
#
loop_
_entity_poly.entity_id
_entity_poly.type
_entity_poly.pdbx_seq_one_letter_code
_entity_poly.pdbx_strand_id
1 'polypeptide(L)'
;MIDQIIADSLTPEMQRSVQPLSKADQLKVTEGMVAERKTLMGLTLPDEYWVQYQAALMSFLQDTLAMGETVLKKYKDDYSARLSSLETDELRTYVPDGPELDRSKAAALNALMLKRYYNWRTVARKEGLAAHLSRMAELDRRFGVCERYAGCWRN
;
A
#
# COMPACT_ATOMS: atom_id res chain seq x y z
N MET A 1 -22.45 -8.37 14.89
CA MET A 1 -22.42 -9.41 13.83
C MET A 1 -21.54 -8.96 12.67
N ILE A 2 -21.87 -7.85 11.99
CA ILE A 2 -21.11 -7.34 10.83
C ILE A 2 -19.61 -7.18 11.12
N ASP A 3 -19.24 -6.49 12.21
CA ASP A 3 -17.82 -6.28 12.54
C ASP A 3 -17.05 -7.59 12.76
N GLN A 4 -17.70 -8.60 13.32
CA GLN A 4 -17.10 -9.93 13.54
C GLN A 4 -16.86 -10.65 12.20
N ILE A 5 -17.84 -10.61 11.29
CA ILE A 5 -17.72 -11.17 9.93
C ILE A 5 -16.57 -10.49 9.19
N ILE A 6 -16.50 -9.16 9.25
CA ILE A 6 -15.44 -8.39 8.61
C ILE A 6 -14.09 -8.71 9.24
N ALA A 7 -13.98 -8.77 10.57
CA ALA A 7 -12.73 -9.07 11.25
C ALA A 7 -12.17 -10.46 10.86
N ASP A 8 -13.03 -11.49 10.82
CA ASP A 8 -12.66 -12.85 10.41
C ASP A 8 -12.21 -12.92 8.94
N SER A 9 -12.76 -12.06 8.09
CA SER A 9 -12.39 -11.99 6.68
C SER A 9 -11.01 -11.35 6.40
N LEU A 10 -10.39 -10.69 7.38
CA LEU A 10 -9.13 -9.98 7.18
C LEU A 10 -7.95 -10.96 7.09
N THR A 11 -7.20 -10.89 5.98
CA THR A 11 -5.97 -11.68 5.85
C THR A 11 -4.79 -11.02 6.58
N PRO A 12 -3.75 -11.78 6.95
CA PRO A 12 -2.52 -11.23 7.52
C PRO A 12 -1.81 -10.22 6.60
N GLU A 13 -1.97 -10.33 5.28
CA GLU A 13 -1.42 -9.36 4.34
C GLU A 13 -2.12 -8.00 4.45
N MET A 14 -3.46 -8.00 4.53
CA MET A 14 -4.24 -6.77 4.66
C MET A 14 -3.88 -6.03 5.95
N GLN A 15 -3.69 -6.77 7.04
CA GLN A 15 -3.30 -6.20 8.33
C GLN A 15 -1.87 -5.65 8.32
N ARG A 16 -0.92 -6.36 7.70
CA ARG A 16 0.47 -5.87 7.55
C ARG A 16 0.56 -4.63 6.65
N SER A 17 -0.33 -4.49 5.66
CA SER A 17 -0.31 -3.35 4.73
C SER A 17 -0.58 -1.99 5.38
N VAL A 18 -1.08 -1.99 6.63
CA VAL A 18 -1.36 -0.78 7.41
C VAL A 18 -0.46 -0.64 8.64
N GLN A 19 0.58 -1.47 8.76
CA GLN A 19 1.53 -1.36 9.86
C GLN A 19 2.69 -0.44 9.46
N PRO A 20 2.90 0.68 10.17
CA PRO A 20 4.03 1.54 9.89
C PRO A 20 5.33 0.84 10.29
N LEU A 21 6.37 1.01 9.47
CA LEU A 21 7.74 0.80 9.92
C LEU A 21 8.09 1.80 11.04
N SER A 22 8.94 1.40 11.97
CA SER A 22 9.47 2.36 12.96
C SER A 22 10.26 3.47 12.25
N LYS A 23 10.37 4.66 12.86
CA LYS A 23 11.18 5.74 12.28
C LYS A 23 12.64 5.32 12.05
N ALA A 24 13.19 4.52 12.95
CA ALA A 24 14.54 3.98 12.83
C ALA A 24 14.68 3.02 11.64
N ASP A 25 13.68 2.15 11.43
CA ASP A 25 13.69 1.24 10.28
C ASP A 25 13.48 1.98 8.96
N GLN A 26 12.61 2.98 8.92
CA GLN A 26 12.45 3.85 7.75
C GLN A 26 13.76 4.54 7.39
N LEU A 27 14.46 5.11 8.40
CA LEU A 27 15.75 5.75 8.18
C LEU A 27 16.76 4.74 7.64
N LYS A 28 16.92 3.59 8.29
CA LYS A 28 17.84 2.53 7.87
C LYS A 28 17.59 2.05 6.43
N VAL A 29 16.32 1.85 6.07
CA VAL A 29 15.94 1.44 4.70
C VAL A 29 16.34 2.51 3.69
N THR A 30 16.00 3.78 3.95
CA THR A 30 16.29 4.86 3.00
C THR A 30 17.79 5.17 2.91
N GLU A 31 18.54 5.08 4.00
CA GLU A 31 20.01 5.18 3.99
C GLU A 31 20.65 4.09 3.14
N GLY A 32 20.16 2.85 3.24
CA GLY A 32 20.59 1.73 2.39
C GLY A 32 20.36 2.01 0.91
N MET A 33 19.16 2.50 0.55
CA MET A 33 18.82 2.86 -0.83
C MET A 33 19.64 4.06 -1.36
N VAL A 34 19.98 5.02 -0.50
CA VAL A 34 20.88 6.14 -0.84
C VAL A 34 22.28 5.61 -1.13
N ALA A 35 22.82 4.74 -0.26
CA ALA A 35 24.15 4.16 -0.43
C ALA A 35 24.25 3.29 -1.69
N GLU A 36 23.22 2.47 -1.96
CA GLU A 36 23.13 1.68 -3.18
C GLU A 36 23.13 2.57 -4.42
N ARG A 37 22.28 3.61 -4.44
CA ARG A 37 22.23 4.55 -5.57
C ARG A 37 23.55 5.30 -5.77
N LYS A 38 24.20 5.77 -4.70
CA LYS A 38 25.54 6.40 -4.77
C LYS A 38 26.54 5.48 -5.48
N THR A 39 26.53 4.20 -5.09
CA THR A 39 27.40 3.16 -5.69
C THR A 39 27.07 2.93 -7.16
N LEU A 40 25.79 2.80 -7.50
CA LEU A 40 25.33 2.55 -8.87
C LEU A 40 25.60 3.71 -9.82
N MET A 41 25.51 4.95 -9.33
CA MET A 41 25.72 6.14 -10.16
C MET A 41 27.19 6.44 -10.38
N GLY A 42 28.03 6.25 -9.36
CA GLY A 42 29.44 6.64 -9.41
C GLY A 42 29.65 8.15 -9.67
N LEU A 43 28.63 8.97 -9.42
CA LEU A 43 28.66 10.41 -9.67
C LEU A 43 28.90 11.20 -8.38
N THR A 44 29.73 12.23 -8.49
CA THR A 44 29.76 13.30 -7.48
C THR A 44 28.60 14.25 -7.74
N LEU A 45 27.64 14.26 -6.81
CA LEU A 45 26.48 15.14 -6.75
C LEU A 45 26.51 15.95 -5.44
N PRO A 46 25.91 17.15 -5.42
CA PRO A 46 25.84 17.95 -4.20
C PRO A 46 25.05 17.23 -3.11
N ASP A 47 25.39 17.48 -1.84
CA ASP A 47 24.72 16.87 -0.69
C ASP A 47 23.20 17.11 -0.70
N GLU A 48 22.78 18.27 -1.21
CA GLU A 48 21.37 18.63 -1.39
C GLU A 48 20.59 17.59 -2.20
N TYR A 49 21.19 17.01 -3.25
CA TYR A 49 20.54 15.95 -4.04
C TYR A 49 20.25 14.74 -3.17
N TRP A 50 21.20 14.32 -2.35
CA TRP A 50 21.07 13.12 -1.52
C TRP A 50 20.05 13.31 -0.39
N VAL A 51 19.99 14.51 0.19
CA VAL A 51 18.96 14.88 1.18
C VAL A 51 17.57 14.83 0.53
N GLN A 52 17.39 15.42 -0.65
CA GLN A 52 16.11 15.41 -1.36
C GLN A 52 15.73 14.00 -1.84
N TYR A 53 16.70 13.20 -2.27
CA TYR A 53 16.51 11.80 -2.65
C TYR A 53 16.00 10.96 -1.47
N GLN A 54 16.66 11.07 -0.31
CA GLN A 54 16.23 10.38 0.90
C GLN A 54 14.83 10.82 1.35
N ALA A 55 14.54 12.12 1.31
CA ALA A 55 13.21 12.65 1.61
C ALA A 55 12.15 12.08 0.66
N ALA A 56 12.44 11.99 -0.64
CA ALA A 56 11.51 11.40 -1.62
C ALA A 56 11.23 9.91 -1.36
N LEU A 57 12.23 9.15 -0.90
CA LEU A 57 12.07 7.77 -0.46
C LEU A 57 11.21 7.67 0.82
N MET A 58 11.45 8.53 1.80
CA MET A 58 10.64 8.58 3.03
C MET A 58 9.18 8.90 2.71
N SER A 59 8.92 9.89 1.84
CA SER A 59 7.57 10.19 1.38
C SER A 59 6.93 8.99 0.67
N PHE A 60 7.69 8.24 -0.14
CA PHE A 60 7.16 7.04 -0.78
C PHE A 60 6.76 5.92 0.21
N LEU A 61 7.52 5.75 1.29
CA LEU A 61 7.14 4.82 2.37
C LEU A 61 5.85 5.26 3.06
N GLN A 62 5.69 6.56 3.32
CA GLN A 62 4.47 7.13 3.90
C GLN A 62 3.25 7.00 2.96
N ASP A 63 3.44 7.31 1.68
CA ASP A 63 2.41 7.16 0.64
C ASP A 63 1.93 5.70 0.56
N THR A 64 2.86 4.74 0.65
CA THR A 64 2.55 3.30 0.63
C THR A 64 1.71 2.89 1.84
N LEU A 65 2.00 3.42 3.02
CA LEU A 65 1.21 3.17 4.23
C LEU A 65 -0.19 3.77 4.12
N ALA A 66 -0.29 5.05 3.75
CA ALA A 66 -1.57 5.74 3.58
C ALA A 66 -2.44 5.08 2.50
N MET A 67 -1.82 4.57 1.44
CA MET A 67 -2.48 3.75 0.43
C MET A 67 -3.07 2.47 1.04
N GLY A 68 -2.29 1.74 1.85
CA GLY A 68 -2.76 0.55 2.56
C GLY A 68 -3.98 0.84 3.44
N GLU A 69 -3.93 1.92 4.21
CA GLU A 69 -5.02 2.37 5.08
C GLU A 69 -6.28 2.71 4.28
N THR A 70 -6.12 3.45 3.19
CA THR A 70 -7.22 3.85 2.30
C THR A 70 -7.90 2.63 1.66
N VAL A 71 -7.12 1.68 1.15
CA VAL A 71 -7.66 0.47 0.52
C VAL A 71 -8.34 -0.43 1.57
N LEU A 72 -7.74 -0.59 2.75
CA LEU A 72 -8.35 -1.38 3.83
C LEU A 72 -9.64 -0.74 4.34
N LYS A 73 -9.69 0.59 4.45
CA LYS A 73 -10.93 1.30 4.78
C LYS A 73 -12.00 1.05 3.73
N LYS A 74 -11.66 1.18 2.45
CA LYS A 74 -12.60 0.92 1.34
C LYS A 74 -13.14 -0.51 1.35
N TYR A 75 -12.29 -1.49 1.70
CA TYR A 75 -12.70 -2.87 1.93
C TYR A 75 -13.74 -2.99 3.04
N LYS A 76 -13.45 -2.44 4.22
CA LYS A 76 -14.37 -2.50 5.37
C LYS A 76 -15.70 -1.81 5.08
N ASP A 77 -15.65 -0.66 4.40
CA ASP A 77 -16.85 0.11 4.04
C ASP A 77 -17.73 -0.64 3.03
N ASP A 78 -17.16 -1.17 1.93
CA ASP A 78 -17.93 -1.95 0.92
C ASP A 78 -18.46 -3.27 1.51
N TYR A 79 -17.69 -3.91 2.40
CA TYR A 79 -18.17 -5.12 3.08
C TYR A 79 -19.32 -4.78 4.04
N SER A 80 -19.16 -3.77 4.88
CA SER A 80 -20.19 -3.34 5.82
C SER A 80 -21.48 -2.95 5.11
N ALA A 81 -21.40 -2.21 4.00
CA ALA A 81 -22.56 -1.85 3.20
C ALA A 81 -23.31 -3.08 2.64
N ARG A 82 -22.58 -4.09 2.16
CA ARG A 82 -23.16 -5.35 1.66
C ARG A 82 -23.85 -6.16 2.74
N LEU A 83 -23.22 -6.28 3.90
CA LEU A 83 -23.80 -7.03 5.02
C LEU A 83 -24.99 -6.29 5.64
N SER A 84 -24.96 -4.96 5.65
CA SER A 84 -26.04 -4.13 6.18
C SER A 84 -27.30 -4.13 5.30
N SER A 85 -27.18 -4.53 4.03
CA SER A 85 -28.34 -4.69 3.15
C SER A 85 -29.04 -6.05 3.28
N LEU A 86 -28.52 -6.96 4.11
CA LEU A 86 -29.10 -8.28 4.33
C LEU A 86 -30.12 -8.23 5.48
N GLU A 87 -31.16 -9.05 5.37
CA GLU A 87 -32.05 -9.30 6.50
C GLU A 87 -31.30 -10.02 7.63
N THR A 88 -31.78 -9.85 8.86
CA THR A 88 -31.09 -10.38 10.05
C THR A 88 -30.86 -11.88 9.99
N ASP A 89 -31.83 -12.65 9.49
CA ASP A 89 -31.72 -14.11 9.36
C ASP A 89 -30.70 -14.51 8.30
N GLU A 90 -30.62 -13.76 7.20
CA GLU A 90 -29.60 -13.97 6.18
C GLU A 90 -28.21 -13.61 6.72
N LEU A 91 -28.09 -12.51 7.47
CA LEU A 91 -26.84 -12.08 8.10
C LEU A 91 -26.27 -13.14 9.06
N ARG A 92 -27.11 -13.90 9.78
CA ARG A 92 -26.68 -15.00 10.67
C ARG A 92 -25.91 -16.08 9.91
N THR A 93 -26.23 -16.31 8.63
CA THR A 93 -25.54 -17.31 7.81
C THR A 93 -24.08 -16.98 7.51
N TYR A 94 -23.63 -15.76 7.80
CA TYR A 94 -22.26 -15.32 7.62
C TYR A 94 -21.45 -15.26 8.92
N VAL A 95 -22.09 -15.36 10.09
CA VAL A 95 -21.42 -15.16 11.38
C VAL A 95 -20.42 -16.29 11.66
N PRO A 96 -19.11 -15.99 11.82
CA PRO A 96 -18.11 -16.98 12.15
C PRO A 96 -18.47 -17.73 13.45
N ASP A 97 -18.31 -19.05 13.42
CA ASP A 97 -18.64 -19.97 14.52
C ASP A 97 -20.10 -19.90 15.02
N GLY A 98 -21.00 -19.29 14.24
CA GLY A 98 -22.43 -19.24 14.51
C GLY A 98 -23.15 -20.56 14.18
N PRO A 99 -24.26 -20.88 14.86
CA PRO A 99 -25.01 -22.12 14.61
C PRO A 99 -25.64 -22.18 13.22
N GLU A 100 -25.95 -21.02 12.62
CA GLU A 100 -26.53 -20.91 11.28
C GLU A 100 -25.50 -20.68 10.17
N LEU A 101 -24.20 -20.72 10.48
CA LEU A 101 -23.12 -20.44 9.52
C LEU A 101 -23.21 -21.33 8.29
N ASP A 102 -23.43 -20.70 7.13
CA ASP A 102 -23.23 -21.31 5.83
C ASP A 102 -21.81 -21.00 5.36
N ARG A 103 -20.92 -21.97 5.54
CA ARG A 103 -19.50 -21.85 5.17
C ARG A 103 -19.30 -21.57 3.68
N SER A 104 -20.17 -22.07 2.82
CA SER A 104 -20.05 -21.86 1.37
C SER A 104 -20.38 -20.43 1.00
N LYS A 105 -21.49 -19.88 1.53
CA LYS A 105 -21.86 -18.47 1.34
C LYS A 105 -20.82 -17.52 1.91
N ALA A 106 -20.36 -17.78 3.15
CA ALA A 106 -19.33 -16.97 3.79
C ALA A 106 -18.03 -16.97 2.97
N ALA A 107 -17.58 -18.15 2.52
CA ALA A 107 -16.38 -18.26 1.68
C ALA A 107 -16.54 -17.53 0.33
N ALA A 108 -17.70 -17.64 -0.32
CA ALA A 108 -17.95 -16.96 -1.59
C ALA A 108 -17.94 -15.43 -1.45
N LEU A 109 -18.57 -14.90 -0.40
CA LEU A 109 -18.55 -13.46 -0.11
C LEU A 109 -17.15 -12.97 0.24
N ASN A 110 -16.42 -13.70 1.10
CA ASN A 110 -15.03 -13.39 1.43
C ASN A 110 -14.13 -13.37 0.18
N ALA A 111 -14.27 -14.35 -0.71
CA ALA A 111 -13.50 -14.41 -1.96
C ALA A 111 -13.81 -13.22 -2.89
N LEU A 112 -15.09 -12.83 -3.00
CA LEU A 112 -15.50 -11.64 -3.75
C LEU A 112 -14.86 -10.37 -3.17
N MET A 113 -14.92 -10.20 -1.84
CA MET A 113 -14.37 -9.03 -1.16
C MET A 113 -12.85 -8.97 -1.26
N LEU A 114 -12.17 -10.11 -1.16
CA LEU A 114 -10.73 -10.21 -1.34
C LEU A 114 -10.30 -9.83 -2.76
N LYS A 115 -11.02 -10.28 -3.79
CA LYS A 115 -10.79 -9.87 -5.17
C LYS A 115 -10.93 -8.35 -5.35
N ARG A 116 -11.94 -7.74 -4.72
CA ARG A 116 -12.14 -6.29 -4.73
C ARG A 116 -10.99 -5.54 -4.06
N TYR A 117 -10.55 -6.00 -2.88
CA TYR A 117 -9.39 -5.46 -2.18
C TYR A 117 -8.16 -5.43 -3.10
N TYR A 118 -7.83 -6.55 -3.74
CA TYR A 118 -6.66 -6.60 -4.62
C TYR A 118 -6.80 -5.69 -5.84
N ASN A 119 -7.98 -5.58 -6.44
CA ASN A 119 -8.22 -4.65 -7.54
C ASN A 119 -7.95 -3.19 -7.12
N TRP A 120 -8.51 -2.76 -5.99
CA TRP A 120 -8.26 -1.40 -5.48
C TRP A 120 -6.80 -1.18 -5.12
N ARG A 121 -6.14 -2.19 -4.51
CA ARG A 121 -4.71 -2.13 -4.20
C ARG A 121 -3.87 -1.99 -5.46
N THR A 122 -4.20 -2.71 -6.54
CA THR A 122 -3.47 -2.60 -7.82
C THR A 122 -3.61 -1.21 -8.43
N VAL A 123 -4.81 -0.63 -8.42
CA VAL A 123 -5.04 0.73 -8.93
C VAL A 123 -4.25 1.74 -8.10
N ALA A 124 -4.42 1.71 -6.77
CA ALA A 124 -3.76 2.66 -5.88
C ALA A 124 -2.22 2.53 -5.93
N ARG A 125 -1.69 1.31 -6.10
CA ARG A 125 -0.25 1.09 -6.27
C ARG A 125 0.28 1.68 -7.57
N LYS A 126 -0.48 1.58 -8.67
CA LYS A 126 -0.07 2.20 -9.95
C LYS A 126 0.01 3.71 -9.82
N GLU A 127 -0.99 4.33 -9.20
CA GLU A 127 -1.04 5.78 -8.97
C GLU A 127 0.11 6.24 -8.06
N GLY A 128 0.32 5.56 -6.92
CA GLY A 128 1.40 5.88 -5.99
C GLY A 128 2.80 5.70 -6.62
N LEU A 129 3.00 4.65 -7.41
CA LEU A 129 4.26 4.45 -8.12
C LEU A 129 4.50 5.53 -9.18
N ALA A 130 3.48 5.88 -9.97
CA ALA A 130 3.59 6.95 -10.96
C ALA A 130 3.94 8.30 -10.31
N ALA A 131 3.31 8.62 -9.17
CA ALA A 131 3.62 9.83 -8.40
C ALA A 131 5.06 9.83 -7.88
N HIS A 132 5.54 8.69 -7.36
CA HIS A 132 6.93 8.56 -6.91
C HIS A 132 7.92 8.71 -8.07
N LEU A 133 7.73 7.99 -9.18
CA LEU A 133 8.60 8.08 -10.36
C LEU A 133 8.65 9.51 -10.91
N SER A 134 7.53 10.24 -10.90
CA SER A 134 7.48 11.65 -11.31
C SER A 134 8.35 12.53 -10.41
N ARG A 135 8.31 12.34 -9.08
CA ARG A 135 9.17 13.06 -8.14
C ARG A 135 10.65 12.73 -8.36
N MET A 136 10.97 11.48 -8.65
CA MET A 136 12.34 11.05 -8.91
C MET A 136 12.89 11.60 -10.22
N ALA A 137 12.09 11.59 -11.28
CA ALA A 137 12.46 12.17 -12.57
C ALA A 137 12.67 13.67 -12.46
N GLU A 138 11.80 14.38 -11.75
CA GLU A 138 11.96 15.81 -11.51
C GLU A 138 13.23 16.14 -10.71
N LEU A 139 13.54 15.34 -9.69
CA LEU A 139 14.78 15.48 -8.92
C LEU A 139 16.02 15.25 -9.80
N ASP A 140 16.06 14.15 -10.55
CA ASP A 140 17.18 13.82 -11.44
C ASP A 140 17.37 14.90 -12.53
N ARG A 141 16.28 15.44 -13.07
CA ARG A 141 16.30 16.54 -14.05
C ARG A 141 16.89 17.82 -13.46
N ARG A 142 16.44 18.25 -12.27
CA ARG A 142 16.92 19.48 -11.61
C ARG A 142 18.42 19.47 -11.31
N PHE A 143 18.98 18.30 -11.04
CA PHE A 143 20.41 18.13 -10.74
C PHE A 143 21.25 17.64 -11.92
N GLY A 144 20.70 17.63 -13.14
CA GLY A 144 21.43 17.23 -14.36
C GLY A 144 21.91 15.77 -14.34
N VAL A 145 21.24 14.90 -13.57
CA VAL A 145 21.63 13.50 -13.42
C VAL A 145 21.50 12.76 -14.75
N CYS A 146 20.44 13.04 -15.51
CA CYS A 146 20.17 12.36 -16.78
C CYS A 146 21.19 12.62 -17.89
N GLU A 147 21.98 13.69 -17.77
CA GLU A 147 23.07 14.01 -18.70
C GLU A 147 24.34 13.18 -18.41
N ARG A 148 24.44 12.65 -17.19
CA ARG A 148 25.65 12.01 -16.65
C ARG A 148 25.47 10.55 -16.29
N TYR A 149 24.23 10.08 -16.17
CA TYR A 149 23.89 8.72 -15.75
C TYR A 149 22.74 8.14 -16.58
N ALA A 150 22.99 7.04 -17.29
CA ALA A 150 22.01 6.39 -18.15
C ALA A 150 20.82 5.79 -17.38
N GLY A 151 21.02 5.41 -16.11
CA GLY A 151 19.99 4.88 -15.22
C GLY A 151 19.18 5.96 -14.48
N CYS A 152 19.20 7.21 -14.95
CA CYS A 152 18.39 8.26 -14.35
C CYS A 152 16.89 7.97 -14.49
N TRP A 153 16.08 8.52 -13.60
CA TRP A 153 14.63 8.49 -13.75
C TRP A 153 14.19 9.44 -14.85
N ARG A 154 13.35 8.92 -15.73
CA ARG A 154 12.70 9.65 -16.83
C ARG A 154 11.21 9.38 -16.74
N ASN A 155 10.42 10.42 -16.94
CA ASN A 155 8.96 10.36 -17.06
C ASN A 155 8.58 10.97 -18.41
#